data_AF-A0A1X0JAM9-F1
#
_entry.id   AF-A0A1X0JAM9-F1
#
_cell.length_a   1.000
_cell.length_b   1.000
_cell.length_c   1.000
_cell.angle_alpha   90.00
_cell.angle_beta   90.00
_cell.angle_gamma   90.00
#
_symmetry.space_group_name_H-M   'P 1'
#
loop_
_entity.id
_entity.type
_entity.pdbx_description
1 polymer ?
#
loop_
_entity_poly.entity_id
_entity_poly.type
_entity_poly.pdbx_seq_one_letter_code
_entity_poly.pdbx_strand_id
1 'polypeptide(L)' 'MTPDIATPAISPRSRKLVKASKVARLKPKKKCCKSKPRCTKCPVVVHKMQKAEHHGLSEKELKKVLHRARAH' A
#
# COMPACT_ATOMS: atom_id res chain seq x y z
N MET A 1 8.83 7.78 -39.25
CA MET A 1 9.47 6.58 -38.67
C MET A 1 9.54 6.76 -37.16
N THR A 2 8.44 6.48 -36.47
CA THR A 2 8.36 6.54 -35.00
C THR A 2 8.85 5.21 -34.42
N PRO A 3 9.87 5.19 -33.55
CA PRO A 3 10.12 4.00 -32.75
C PRO A 3 9.02 3.90 -31.69
N ASP A 4 8.19 2.88 -31.84
CA ASP A 4 7.27 2.37 -30.84
C ASP A 4 8.08 2.05 -29.56
N ILE A 5 8.01 2.94 -28.57
CA ILE A 5 8.57 2.68 -27.24
C ILE A 5 7.65 1.65 -26.58
N ALA A 6 8.03 0.40 -26.83
CA ALA A 6 7.49 -0.78 -26.21
C ALA A 6 7.44 -0.58 -24.69
N THR A 7 6.23 -0.52 -24.15
CA THR A 7 5.98 -0.62 -22.72
C THR A 7 6.53 -1.97 -22.24
N PRO A 8 7.50 -2.02 -21.31
CA PRO A 8 7.97 -3.30 -20.81
C PRO A 8 6.84 -3.95 -20.01
N ALA A 9 6.41 -5.11 -20.49
CA ALA A 9 5.51 -6.01 -19.79
C ALA A 9 6.09 -6.41 -18.43
N ILE A 10 5.61 -5.77 -17.36
CA ILE A 10 5.96 -6.16 -15.99
C ILE A 10 5.21 -7.45 -15.65
N SER A 11 5.97 -8.54 -15.71
CA SER A 11 5.59 -9.92 -15.45
C SER A 11 4.76 -10.13 -14.16
N PRO A 12 3.66 -10.93 -14.19
CA PRO A 12 2.81 -11.21 -13.04
C PRO A 12 3.25 -12.51 -12.36
N ARG A 13 4.31 -12.49 -11.55
CA ARG A 13 4.68 -13.66 -10.73
C ARG A 13 4.19 -13.52 -9.29
N SER A 14 3.08 -14.21 -9.05
CA SER A 14 2.39 -14.50 -7.81
C SER A 14 3.31 -14.98 -6.67
N ARG A 15 3.50 -14.12 -5.68
CA ARG A 15 3.34 -14.45 -4.25
C ARG A 15 2.53 -13.31 -3.66
N LYS A 16 1.45 -13.60 -2.93
CA LYS A 16 0.49 -12.61 -2.43
C LYS A 16 1.08 -11.77 -1.28
N LEU A 17 2.19 -11.08 -1.52
CA LEU A 17 2.59 -9.95 -0.70
C LEU A 17 1.61 -8.83 -1.06
N VAL A 18 0.74 -8.47 -0.12
CA VAL A 18 -0.02 -7.22 -0.24
C VAL A 18 1.03 -6.12 -0.31
N LYS A 19 1.37 -5.68 -1.53
CA LYS A 19 2.34 -4.60 -1.73
C LYS A 19 1.83 -3.43 -0.90
N ALA A 20 2.69 -2.82 -0.10
CA ALA A 20 2.26 -1.75 0.79
C ALA A 20 1.62 -0.59 0.00
N SER A 21 2.06 -0.39 -1.25
CA SER A 21 1.43 0.51 -2.21
C SER A 21 -0.04 0.15 -2.54
N LYS A 22 -0.36 -1.14 -2.60
CA LYS A 22 -1.77 -1.56 -2.80
C LYS A 22 -2.65 -1.21 -1.61
N VAL A 23 -2.10 -1.07 -0.40
CA VAL A 23 -2.88 -0.78 0.82
C VAL A 23 -3.43 0.65 0.81
N ALA A 24 -2.67 1.62 0.30
CA ALA A 24 -3.13 3.01 0.16
C ALA A 24 -4.29 3.16 -0.84
N ARG A 25 -4.33 2.30 -1.86
CA ARG A 25 -5.40 2.25 -2.87
C ARG A 25 -6.64 1.45 -2.44
N LEU A 26 -6.62 0.83 -1.26
CA LEU A 26 -7.81 0.12 -0.75
C LEU A 26 -8.85 1.10 -0.22
N LYS A 27 -10.12 0.81 -0.47
CA LYS A 27 -11.22 1.53 0.19
C LYS A 27 -11.16 1.27 1.71
N PRO A 28 -11.08 2.32 2.53
CA PRO A 28 -11.08 2.18 3.98
C PRO A 28 -12.43 1.68 4.47
N LYS A 29 -12.42 0.98 5.62
CA LYS A 29 -13.65 0.52 6.28
C LYS A 29 -14.42 1.71 6.88
N LYS A 30 -15.75 1.64 6.91
CA LYS A 30 -16.63 2.69 7.48
C LYS A 30 -16.30 3.03 8.94
N LYS A 31 -15.88 2.05 9.75
CA LYS A 31 -15.49 2.24 11.16
C LYS A 31 -14.12 1.59 11.43
N CYS A 32 -13.35 2.17 12.35
CA CYS A 32 -12.09 1.59 12.83
C CYS A 32 -12.34 0.23 13.51
N CYS A 33 -11.54 -0.79 13.19
CA CYS A 33 -11.69 -2.13 13.75
C CYS A 33 -11.36 -2.20 15.26
N LYS A 34 -10.65 -1.22 15.83
CA LYS A 34 -10.17 -1.17 17.23
C LYS A 34 -9.38 -2.40 17.72
N SER A 35 -9.23 -3.44 16.90
CA SER A 35 -8.45 -4.64 17.14
C SER A 35 -6.95 -4.33 17.17
N LYS A 36 -6.21 -5.07 18.01
CA LYS A 36 -4.75 -5.05 18.05
C LYS A 36 -4.23 -6.41 17.55
N PRO A 37 -3.42 -6.45 16.47
CA PRO A 37 -3.02 -5.34 15.60
C PRO A 37 -4.15 -4.86 14.67
N ARG A 38 -4.13 -3.59 14.25
CA ARG A 38 -5.15 -3.05 13.34
C ARG A 38 -5.14 -3.77 11.99
N CYS A 39 -6.33 -3.86 11.42
CA CYS A 39 -6.59 -4.41 10.09
C CYS A 39 -6.02 -3.51 8.98
N THR A 40 -5.59 -4.09 7.86
CA THR A 40 -5.00 -3.34 6.71
C THR A 40 -5.97 -2.36 6.06
N LYS A 41 -7.28 -2.65 6.11
CA LYS A 41 -8.35 -1.77 5.62
C LYS A 41 -8.83 -0.75 6.66
N CYS A 42 -8.17 -0.67 7.82
CA CYS A 42 -8.55 0.29 8.85
C CYS A 42 -8.42 1.72 8.30
N PRO A 43 -9.42 2.60 8.48
CA PRO A 43 -9.35 3.97 7.97
C PRO A 43 -8.06 4.70 8.38
N VAL A 44 -7.57 4.47 9.61
CA VAL A 44 -6.32 5.05 10.11
C VAL A 44 -5.09 4.50 9.37
N VAL A 45 -5.07 3.19 9.08
CA VAL A 45 -3.96 2.54 8.39
C VAL A 45 -3.92 2.99 6.93
N VAL A 46 -5.06 2.98 6.25
CA VAL A 46 -5.18 3.43 4.85
C VAL A 46 -4.78 4.90 4.72
N HIS A 47 -5.25 5.78 5.60
CA HIS A 47 -4.89 7.20 5.54
C HIS A 47 -3.39 7.45 5.77
N LYS A 48 -2.75 6.72 6.69
CA LYS A 48 -1.29 6.77 6.86
C LYS A 48 -0.54 6.26 5.63
N MET A 49 -1.03 5.20 5.00
CA MET A 49 -0.45 4.66 3.76
C MET A 49 -0.61 5.62 2.58
N GLN A 50 -1.76 6.30 2.46
CA GLN A 50 -2.00 7.31 1.41
C GLN A 50 -1.04 8.50 1.54
N LYS A 51 -0.81 8.99 2.77
CA LYS A 51 0.21 10.01 3.02
C LYS A 51 1.59 9.52 2.61
N ALA A 52 1.97 8.32 3.03
CA ALA A 52 3.25 7.71 2.68
C ALA A 52 3.44 7.58 1.15
N GLU A 53 2.40 7.19 0.41
CA GLU A 53 2.44 7.17 -1.06
C GLU A 53 2.57 8.56 -1.67
N HIS A 54 1.82 9.54 -1.16
CA HIS A 54 1.89 10.93 -1.65
C HIS A 54 3.28 11.55 -1.41
N HIS A 55 3.98 11.14 -0.36
CA HIS A 55 5.37 11.54 -0.10
C HIS A 55 6.39 10.80 -0.99
N GLY A 56 5.96 9.91 -1.88
CA GLY A 56 6.86 9.19 -2.78
C GLY A 56 7.79 8.20 -2.07
N LEU A 57 7.38 7.67 -0.91
CA LEU A 57 8.23 6.75 -0.14
C LEU A 57 8.53 5.47 -0.93
N SER A 58 9.73 4.93 -0.70
CA SER A 58 10.14 3.65 -1.28
C SER A 58 9.40 2.47 -0.63
N GLU A 59 9.29 1.33 -1.33
CA GLU A 59 8.54 0.16 -0.86
C GLU A 59 9.02 -0.35 0.52
N LYS A 60 10.32 -0.21 0.82
CA LYS A 60 10.90 -0.56 2.12
C LYS A 60 10.33 0.30 3.24
N GLU A 61 10.23 1.61 3.01
CA GLU A 61 9.67 2.55 3.98
C GLU A 61 8.16 2.36 4.15
N LEU A 62 7.42 2.11 3.06
CA LEU A 62 5.99 1.80 3.18
C LEU A 62 5.73 0.55 4.05
N LYS A 63 6.58 -0.49 3.97
CA LYS A 63 6.46 -1.67 4.84
C LYS A 63 6.65 -1.31 6.32
N LYS A 64 7.62 -0.45 6.64
CA LYS A 64 7.84 0.05 8.01
C LYS A 64 6.64 0.86 8.49
N VAL A 65 6.12 1.77 7.66
CA VAL A 65 4.94 2.58 7.99
C VAL A 65 3.72 1.68 8.19
N LEU A 66 3.53 0.64 7.37
CA LEU A 66 2.41 -0.30 7.51
C LEU A 66 2.49 -1.07 8.84
N HIS A 67 3.68 -1.53 9.21
CA HIS A 67 3.90 -2.22 10.48
C HIS A 67 3.59 -1.30 11.67
N ARG A 68 4.14 -0.07 11.66
CA ARG A 68 3.87 0.96 12.68
C ARG A 68 2.39 1.34 12.76
N ALA A 69 1.70 1.44 11.62
CA ALA A 69 0.29 1.79 11.56
C ALA A 69 -0.61 0.69 12.15
N ARG A 70 -0.19 -0.58 12.07
CA ARG A 70 -0.93 -1.73 12.60
C ARG A 70 -0.68 -2.00 14.09
N ALA A 71 0.44 -1.54 14.64
CA ALA A 71 0.79 -1.71 16.06
C ALA A 71 0.02 -0.79 17.02
N HIS A 72 -0.60 0.27 16.48
CA HIS A 72 -1.33 1.30 17.23
C HIS A 72 -2.76 0.90 17.58
#